data_AF-A0A2I0P033-F1
#
_entry.id   AF-A0A2I0P033-F1
#
_cell.length_a   1.000
_cell.length_b   1.000
_cell.length_c   1.000
_cell.angle_alpha   90.00
_cell.angle_beta   90.00
_cell.angle_gamma   90.00
#
_symmetry.space_group_name_H-M   'P 1'
#
loop_
_entity.id
_entity.type
_entity.pdbx_description
1 polymer ?
#
loop_
_entity_poly.entity_id
_entity_poly.type
_entity_poly.pdbx_seq_one_letter_code
_entity_poly.pdbx_strand_id
1 'polypeptide(L)'
;MSRCLVLIAILLLLSPMGSIGALIPDDLQIITEEYAPLNYMENGTLKGISVDLMEEVLHRMGSNLTRDSFQVLPWNEGYARVSTTPDSILFSTDRFPERESQFLWVGPVIASREVLFTRTDTNRSDVTDIASLRIVALTDDCGKKYVIDAGADEQNIIEVPSAKDAVRLIENGSADAWAYNELAGQHGIDRYAGDPTRLSVGKDLGISTYYFAFHPKTSPEFVNAVNTTLQDLKRDRTNTGITEYERIVARYLSVQCATTSPGRDRVMDLVNLTAAAIATDAQGTIASIHAGESPYRDPVDSELYVFVFDTKVNLMANAVNTANTGKNLAGTTDVFGYPFRDEMIEGAVQNGTGWVSYVYSNPNSLGLYQKMSYYQLVNGSDGIEYVVGAGRYRICGVAEGNLSDQG
;
A
#
# COMPACT_ATOMS: atom_id res chain seq x y z
N MET A 1 -34.39 -7.37 73.25
CA MET A 1 -33.84 -6.15 72.63
C MET A 1 -32.57 -6.52 71.88
N SER A 2 -32.49 -6.19 70.58
CA SER A 2 -31.28 -6.16 69.74
C SER A 2 -30.61 -7.53 69.46
N ARG A 3 -30.33 -7.99 68.23
CA ARG A 3 -29.99 -7.33 66.96
C ARG A 3 -30.31 -8.20 65.74
N CYS A 4 -30.55 -7.49 64.64
CA CYS A 4 -30.68 -7.88 63.25
C CYS A 4 -29.48 -8.69 62.72
N LEU A 5 -29.73 -9.70 61.89
CA LEU A 5 -28.75 -10.28 60.96
C LEU A 5 -29.46 -10.56 59.62
N VAL A 6 -29.26 -9.64 58.69
CA VAL A 6 -29.70 -9.73 57.29
C VAL A 6 -28.64 -10.53 56.54
N LEU A 7 -29.00 -11.70 56.02
CA LEU A 7 -28.19 -12.42 55.04
C LEU A 7 -28.32 -11.73 53.68
N ILE A 8 -27.23 -11.10 53.21
CA ILE A 8 -27.10 -10.60 51.85
C ILE A 8 -26.62 -11.76 50.98
N ALA A 9 -27.49 -12.24 50.09
CA ALA A 9 -27.13 -13.17 49.03
C ALA A 9 -26.35 -12.40 47.93
N ILE A 10 -25.06 -12.70 47.81
CA ILE A 10 -24.20 -12.18 46.74
C ILE A 10 -24.51 -12.98 45.47
N LEU A 11 -25.32 -12.41 44.57
CA LEU A 11 -25.42 -12.90 43.18
C LEU A 11 -24.12 -12.51 42.46
N LEU A 12 -23.24 -13.49 42.25
CA LEU A 12 -22.15 -13.41 41.29
C LEU A 12 -22.72 -13.34 39.87
N LEU A 13 -22.93 -12.12 39.36
CA LEU A 13 -23.13 -11.86 37.95
C LEU A 13 -21.81 -12.16 37.22
N LEU A 14 -21.61 -13.42 36.85
CA LEU A 14 -20.63 -13.81 35.83
C LEU A 14 -21.10 -13.22 34.50
N SER A 15 -20.66 -12.00 34.20
CA SER A 15 -20.70 -11.46 32.85
C SER A 15 -19.84 -12.36 31.97
N PRO A 16 -20.37 -13.01 30.91
CA PRO A 16 -19.53 -13.71 29.97
C PRO A 16 -18.72 -12.65 29.22
N MET A 17 -17.45 -12.48 29.57
CA MET A 17 -16.43 -11.98 28.64
C MET A 17 -16.16 -13.09 27.63
N GLY A 18 -17.18 -13.44 26.84
CA GLY A 18 -16.98 -14.11 25.58
C GLY A 18 -16.70 -13.01 24.57
N SER A 19 -15.44 -12.81 24.19
CA SER A 19 -15.17 -12.24 22.87
C SER A 19 -15.83 -13.19 21.88
N ILE A 20 -17.03 -12.84 21.40
CA ILE A 20 -17.60 -13.48 20.22
C ILE A 20 -16.67 -13.05 19.10
N GLY A 21 -15.64 -13.86 18.83
CA GLY A 21 -14.92 -13.74 17.56
C GLY A 21 -15.96 -13.79 16.45
N ALA A 22 -15.89 -12.86 15.50
CA ALA A 22 -16.82 -12.84 14.39
C ALA A 22 -16.78 -14.24 13.73
N LEU A 23 -17.93 -14.90 13.67
CA LEU A 23 -18.03 -16.25 13.12
C LEU A 23 -17.78 -16.16 11.61
N ILE A 24 -16.77 -16.90 11.14
CA ILE A 24 -16.54 -17.12 9.72
C ILE A 24 -17.69 -17.98 9.20
N PRO A 25 -18.39 -17.59 8.11
CA PRO A 25 -19.48 -18.41 7.57
C PRO A 25 -19.00 -19.81 7.18
N ASP A 26 -19.77 -20.84 7.54
CA ASP A 26 -19.41 -22.25 7.27
C ASP A 26 -19.25 -22.53 5.77
N ASP A 27 -20.08 -21.89 4.93
CA ASP A 27 -20.11 -22.06 3.47
C ASP A 27 -19.48 -20.86 2.72
N LEU A 28 -18.52 -20.15 3.34
CA LEU A 28 -17.87 -18.99 2.75
C LEU A 28 -17.26 -19.30 1.37
N GLN A 29 -17.72 -18.61 0.32
CA GLN A 29 -17.14 -18.73 -1.02
C GLN A 29 -16.16 -17.59 -1.29
N ILE A 30 -14.91 -17.94 -1.52
CA ILE A 30 -13.86 -16.98 -1.87
C ILE A 30 -13.55 -17.15 -3.35
N ILE A 31 -13.81 -16.11 -4.13
CA ILE A 31 -13.75 -16.13 -5.59
C ILE A 31 -12.74 -15.09 -6.06
N THR A 32 -12.00 -15.44 -7.09
CA THR A 32 -11.01 -14.61 -7.74
C THR A 32 -10.96 -14.90 -9.23
N GLU A 33 -10.08 -14.21 -9.94
CA GLU A 33 -9.87 -14.33 -11.38
C GLU A 33 -8.36 -14.43 -11.72
N GLU A 34 -8.02 -14.43 -13.01
CA GLU A 34 -6.64 -14.28 -13.47
C GLU A 34 -6.28 -12.80 -13.67
N TYR A 35 -5.71 -12.19 -12.63
CA TYR A 35 -5.31 -10.78 -12.58
C TYR A 35 -3.97 -10.61 -11.84
N ALA A 36 -2.90 -11.13 -12.44
CA ALA A 36 -1.56 -10.98 -11.91
C ALA A 36 -1.14 -9.49 -11.85
N PRO A 37 -0.38 -9.03 -10.84
CA PRO A 37 0.17 -9.80 -9.71
C PRO A 37 -0.75 -9.85 -8.48
N LEU A 38 -2.01 -9.40 -8.58
CA LEU A 38 -2.94 -9.38 -7.45
C LEU A 38 -3.48 -10.77 -7.11
N ASN A 39 -3.87 -11.53 -8.13
CA ASN A 39 -4.39 -12.89 -8.01
C ASN A 39 -4.18 -13.64 -9.32
N TYR A 40 -3.46 -14.76 -9.32
CA TYR A 40 -3.17 -15.51 -10.54
C TYR A 40 -2.69 -16.92 -10.25
N MET A 41 -2.85 -17.82 -11.21
CA MET A 41 -2.28 -19.16 -11.11
C MET A 41 -0.84 -19.18 -11.63
N GLU A 42 0.05 -19.76 -10.82
CA GLU A 42 1.42 -20.07 -11.24
C GLU A 42 1.75 -21.50 -10.88
N ASN A 43 2.10 -22.30 -11.89
CA ASN A 43 2.47 -23.72 -11.74
C ASN A 43 1.45 -24.54 -10.93
N GLY A 44 0.16 -24.23 -11.08
CA GLY A 44 -0.93 -24.93 -10.37
C GLY A 44 -1.18 -24.43 -8.94
N THR A 45 -0.51 -23.36 -8.50
CA THR A 45 -0.74 -22.72 -7.20
C THR A 45 -1.31 -21.33 -7.38
N LEU A 46 -2.36 -21.01 -6.62
CA LEU A 46 -2.92 -19.66 -6.57
C LEU A 46 -1.96 -18.73 -5.81
N LYS A 47 -1.57 -17.64 -6.44
CA LYS A 47 -0.63 -16.64 -5.92
C LYS A 47 -1.15 -15.23 -6.11
N GLY A 48 -0.50 -14.29 -5.44
CA GLY A 48 -0.71 -12.87 -5.64
C GLY A 48 -0.97 -12.12 -4.34
N ILE A 49 -0.90 -10.80 -4.44
CA ILE A 49 -1.03 -9.88 -3.30
C ILE A 49 -2.39 -10.07 -2.59
N SER A 50 -3.49 -10.08 -3.34
CA SER A 50 -4.84 -10.25 -2.79
C SER A 50 -5.05 -11.63 -2.17
N VAL A 51 -4.42 -12.67 -2.73
CA VAL A 51 -4.47 -14.05 -2.24
C VAL A 51 -3.77 -14.17 -0.90
N ASP A 52 -2.50 -13.75 -0.83
CA ASP A 52 -1.70 -13.84 0.38
C ASP A 52 -2.30 -12.97 1.51
N LEU A 53 -2.87 -11.80 1.18
CA LEU A 53 -3.55 -10.95 2.16
C LEU A 53 -4.81 -11.60 2.71
N MET A 54 -5.68 -12.16 1.86
CA MET A 54 -6.90 -12.81 2.34
C MET A 54 -6.59 -14.05 3.17
N GLU A 55 -5.63 -14.88 2.74
CA GLU A 55 -5.20 -16.05 3.50
C GLU A 55 -4.63 -15.65 4.88
N GLU A 56 -3.79 -14.62 4.96
CA GLU A 56 -3.26 -14.11 6.23
C GLU A 56 -4.37 -13.51 7.13
N VAL A 57 -5.34 -12.80 6.55
CA VAL A 57 -6.50 -12.29 7.30
C VAL A 57 -7.29 -13.45 7.92
N LEU A 58 -7.61 -14.48 7.13
CA LEU A 58 -8.33 -15.65 7.60
C LEU A 58 -7.56 -16.41 8.69
N HIS A 59 -6.24 -16.57 8.52
CA HIS A 59 -5.38 -17.18 9.52
C HIS A 59 -5.41 -16.40 10.84
N ARG A 60 -5.28 -15.06 10.83
CA ARG A 60 -5.38 -14.25 12.06
C ARG A 60 -6.75 -14.30 12.72
N MET A 61 -7.80 -14.57 11.95
CA MET A 61 -9.15 -14.79 12.45
C MET A 61 -9.36 -16.23 12.99
N GLY A 62 -8.33 -17.08 12.97
CA GLY A 62 -8.39 -18.46 13.46
C GLY A 62 -9.02 -19.45 12.47
N SER A 63 -9.14 -19.07 11.20
CA SER A 63 -9.64 -19.96 10.14
C SER A 63 -8.63 -21.03 9.77
N ASN A 64 -9.12 -22.19 9.33
CA ASN A 64 -8.33 -23.21 8.65
C ASN A 64 -8.48 -23.14 7.11
N LEU A 65 -9.25 -22.20 6.59
CA LEU A 65 -9.35 -21.98 5.15
C LEU A 65 -8.00 -21.51 4.61
N THR A 66 -7.61 -22.08 3.48
CA THR A 66 -6.36 -21.75 2.77
C THR A 66 -6.70 -21.41 1.32
N ARG A 67 -5.72 -20.89 0.58
CA ARG A 67 -5.85 -20.56 -0.85
C ARG A 67 -6.38 -21.71 -1.72
N ASP A 68 -6.23 -22.96 -1.29
CA ASP A 68 -6.74 -24.14 -2.00
C ASP A 68 -8.28 -24.18 -2.05
N SER A 69 -8.97 -23.46 -1.16
CA SER A 69 -10.43 -23.32 -1.19
C SER A 69 -10.91 -22.14 -2.04
N PHE A 70 -10.01 -21.32 -2.57
CA PHE A 70 -10.38 -20.14 -3.35
C PHE A 70 -10.63 -20.55 -4.81
N GLN A 71 -11.70 -20.03 -5.41
CA GLN A 71 -12.14 -20.40 -6.74
C GLN A 71 -11.68 -19.36 -7.76
N VAL A 72 -10.91 -19.77 -8.77
CA VAL A 72 -10.57 -18.92 -9.92
C VAL A 72 -11.64 -19.08 -10.99
N LEU A 73 -12.33 -18.00 -11.33
CA LEU A 73 -13.39 -17.94 -12.34
C LEU A 73 -13.11 -16.82 -13.35
N PRO A 74 -13.67 -16.88 -14.59
CA PRO A 74 -13.75 -15.70 -15.45
C PRO A 74 -14.46 -14.54 -14.73
N TRP A 75 -14.02 -13.30 -14.95
CA TRP A 75 -14.53 -12.11 -14.27
C TRP A 75 -16.07 -12.06 -14.19
N ASN A 76 -16.74 -12.18 -15.33
CA ASN A 76 -18.20 -12.11 -15.40
C ASN A 76 -18.90 -13.22 -14.58
N GLU A 77 -18.33 -14.42 -14.53
CA GLU A 77 -18.86 -15.51 -13.71
C GLU A 77 -18.64 -15.24 -12.22
N GLY A 78 -17.46 -14.73 -11.85
CA GLY A 78 -17.15 -14.33 -10.47
C GLY A 78 -18.06 -13.19 -9.99
N TYR A 79 -18.25 -12.16 -10.80
CA TYR A 79 -19.16 -11.04 -10.55
C TYR A 79 -20.60 -11.51 -10.36
N ALA A 80 -21.09 -12.35 -11.27
CA ALA A 80 -22.45 -12.91 -11.17
C ALA A 80 -22.61 -13.77 -9.90
N ARG A 81 -21.58 -14.55 -9.53
CA ARG A 81 -21.60 -15.39 -8.32
C ARG A 81 -21.67 -14.54 -7.06
N VAL A 82 -20.78 -13.56 -6.90
CA VAL A 82 -20.75 -12.70 -5.70
C VAL A 82 -21.99 -11.81 -5.57
N SER A 83 -22.69 -11.54 -6.69
CA SER A 83 -23.93 -10.77 -6.69
C SER A 83 -25.16 -11.59 -6.27
N THR A 84 -25.08 -12.92 -6.30
CA THR A 84 -26.24 -13.81 -6.12
C THR A 84 -26.12 -14.80 -4.96
N THR A 85 -24.91 -15.04 -4.48
CA THR A 85 -24.61 -16.06 -3.45
C THR A 85 -24.28 -15.37 -2.13
N PRO A 86 -25.10 -15.53 -1.07
CA PRO A 86 -24.75 -15.05 0.26
C PRO A 86 -23.40 -15.59 0.74
N ASP A 87 -22.73 -14.84 1.61
CA ASP A 87 -21.43 -15.21 2.18
C ASP A 87 -20.38 -15.56 1.11
N SER A 88 -20.28 -14.70 0.10
CA SER A 88 -19.27 -14.81 -0.94
C SER A 88 -18.47 -13.52 -1.08
N ILE A 89 -17.21 -13.68 -1.50
CA ILE A 89 -16.22 -12.62 -1.64
C ILE A 89 -15.63 -12.69 -3.06
N LEU A 90 -15.53 -11.56 -3.74
CA LEU A 90 -14.80 -11.40 -4.99
C LEU A 90 -13.55 -10.53 -4.77
N PHE A 91 -12.42 -10.99 -5.28
CA PHE A 91 -11.15 -10.29 -5.18
C PHE A 91 -11.04 -9.11 -6.15
N SER A 92 -10.11 -8.21 -5.84
CA SER A 92 -9.55 -7.20 -6.74
C SER A 92 -10.59 -6.44 -7.56
N THR A 93 -11.70 -6.06 -6.92
CA THR A 93 -12.82 -5.39 -7.59
C THR A 93 -12.67 -3.88 -7.52
N ASP A 94 -12.74 -3.21 -8.67
CA ASP A 94 -12.86 -1.75 -8.76
C ASP A 94 -14.17 -1.27 -8.14
N ARG A 95 -14.03 -0.31 -7.22
CA ARG A 95 -15.17 0.33 -6.55
C ARG A 95 -15.58 1.60 -7.31
N PHE A 96 -16.69 1.49 -8.04
CA PHE A 96 -17.31 2.61 -8.75
C PHE A 96 -18.61 3.07 -8.05
N PRO A 97 -19.01 4.35 -8.21
CA PRO A 97 -20.26 4.87 -7.63
C PRO A 97 -21.49 4.03 -7.96
N GLU A 98 -21.59 3.50 -9.18
CA GLU A 98 -22.69 2.65 -9.63
C GLU A 98 -22.72 1.26 -8.97
N ARG A 99 -21.61 0.79 -8.39
CA ARG A 99 -21.49 -0.49 -7.68
C ARG A 99 -21.61 -0.36 -6.16
N GLU A 100 -21.63 0.86 -5.63
CA GLU A 100 -21.53 1.13 -4.20
C GLU A 100 -22.58 0.36 -3.37
N SER A 101 -23.82 0.30 -3.83
CA SER A 101 -24.92 -0.42 -3.17
C SER A 101 -24.99 -1.91 -3.47
N GLN A 102 -24.17 -2.41 -4.39
CA GLN A 102 -24.21 -3.81 -4.86
C GLN A 102 -23.39 -4.75 -3.97
N PHE A 103 -22.44 -4.21 -3.19
CA PHE A 103 -21.51 -5.00 -2.38
C PHE A 103 -21.22 -4.32 -1.04
N LEU A 104 -20.73 -5.12 -0.08
CA LEU A 104 -20.03 -4.61 1.09
C LEU A 104 -18.53 -4.58 0.76
N TRP A 105 -17.85 -3.48 1.06
CA TRP A 105 -16.48 -3.25 0.59
C TRP A 105 -15.46 -3.39 1.71
N VAL A 106 -14.48 -4.27 1.55
CA VAL A 106 -13.33 -4.40 2.45
C VAL A 106 -12.06 -3.97 1.72
N GLY A 107 -11.31 -3.04 2.33
CA GLY A 107 -10.11 -2.50 1.72
C GLY A 107 -9.90 -1.00 1.97
N PRO A 108 -9.14 -0.31 1.09
CA PRO A 108 -8.60 -0.82 -0.17
C PRO A 108 -7.57 -1.93 0.05
N VAL A 109 -7.45 -2.87 -0.88
CA VAL A 109 -6.39 -3.90 -0.92
C VAL A 109 -5.11 -3.25 -1.42
N ILE A 110 -5.16 -2.71 -2.63
CA ILE A 110 -4.10 -1.91 -3.26
C ILE A 110 -4.79 -0.98 -4.25
N ALA A 111 -4.10 0.09 -4.64
CA ALA A 111 -4.49 0.91 -5.78
C ALA A 111 -3.33 0.94 -6.77
N SER A 112 -3.64 1.28 -8.01
CA SER A 112 -2.68 1.35 -9.10
C SER A 112 -3.22 2.27 -10.16
N ARG A 113 -2.36 2.72 -11.07
CA ARG A 113 -2.78 3.58 -12.16
C ARG A 113 -3.34 2.75 -13.30
N GLU A 114 -4.39 3.25 -13.91
CA GLU A 114 -4.76 2.84 -15.27
C GLU A 114 -3.91 3.65 -16.24
N VAL A 115 -3.27 2.98 -17.19
CA VAL A 115 -2.31 3.63 -18.08
C VAL A 115 -2.47 3.16 -19.51
N LEU A 116 -1.93 3.94 -20.44
CA LEU A 116 -1.62 3.49 -21.78
C LEU A 116 -0.18 2.99 -21.83
N PHE A 117 0.02 1.70 -22.05
CA PHE A 117 1.31 1.17 -22.48
C PHE A 117 1.52 1.44 -23.96
N THR A 118 2.72 1.90 -24.32
CA THR A 118 3.09 2.22 -25.71
C THR A 118 4.47 1.70 -26.03
N ARG A 119 4.81 1.63 -27.32
CA ARG A 119 6.16 1.30 -27.75
C ARG A 119 7.12 2.46 -27.54
N THR A 120 8.29 2.19 -26.96
CA THR A 120 9.33 3.20 -26.69
C THR A 120 9.88 3.82 -27.98
N ASP A 121 9.90 3.08 -29.09
CA ASP A 121 10.35 3.57 -30.40
C ASP A 121 9.37 4.50 -31.12
N THR A 122 8.18 4.73 -30.57
CA THR A 122 7.16 5.63 -31.13
C THR A 122 7.10 7.01 -30.46
N ASN A 123 7.92 7.24 -29.41
CA ASN A 123 7.96 8.48 -28.62
C ASN A 123 6.56 8.99 -28.17
N ARG A 124 5.72 8.08 -27.66
CA ARG A 124 4.33 8.33 -27.22
C ARG A 124 4.20 8.53 -25.71
N SER A 125 5.18 9.17 -25.08
CA SER A 125 5.20 9.42 -23.64
C SER A 125 4.23 10.52 -23.17
N ASP A 126 3.56 11.20 -24.10
CA ASP A 126 2.50 12.18 -23.80
C ASP A 126 1.46 12.16 -24.92
N VAL A 127 0.65 11.09 -24.97
CA VAL A 127 -0.43 10.97 -25.95
C VAL A 127 -1.46 12.07 -25.71
N THR A 128 -1.46 13.10 -26.57
CA THR A 128 -2.47 14.18 -26.56
C THR A 128 -3.66 13.89 -27.47
N ASP A 129 -3.46 13.12 -28.55
CA ASP A 129 -4.52 12.74 -29.51
C ASP A 129 -4.92 11.27 -29.35
N ILE A 130 -5.52 10.97 -28.21
CA ILE A 130 -5.95 9.61 -27.85
C ILE A 130 -7.04 9.06 -28.78
N ALA A 131 -7.87 9.94 -29.36
CA ALA A 131 -8.98 9.56 -30.25
C ALA A 131 -8.49 8.87 -31.54
N SER A 132 -7.30 9.25 -32.03
CA SER A 132 -6.69 8.69 -33.24
C SER A 132 -6.03 7.33 -33.05
N LEU A 133 -5.80 6.90 -31.81
CA LEU A 133 -5.04 5.68 -31.52
C LEU A 133 -5.89 4.42 -31.71
N ARG A 134 -5.27 3.37 -32.27
CA ARG A 134 -5.80 2.01 -32.14
C ARG A 134 -5.40 1.47 -30.78
N ILE A 135 -6.36 1.31 -29.89
CA ILE A 135 -6.10 0.96 -28.50
C ILE A 135 -6.56 -0.47 -28.27
N VAL A 136 -5.69 -1.33 -27.75
CA VAL A 136 -6.13 -2.63 -27.25
C VAL A 136 -6.60 -2.50 -25.80
N ALA A 137 -7.70 -3.16 -25.46
CA ALA A 137 -8.22 -3.29 -24.10
C ALA A 137 -8.61 -4.76 -23.85
N LEU A 138 -8.60 -5.20 -22.60
CA LEU A 138 -9.10 -6.53 -22.28
C LEU A 138 -10.63 -6.53 -22.26
N THR A 139 -11.23 -7.63 -22.75
CA THR A 139 -12.67 -7.85 -22.63
C THR A 139 -13.07 -7.91 -21.15
N ASP A 140 -14.18 -7.26 -20.80
CA ASP A 140 -14.74 -7.16 -19.44
C ASP A 140 -13.86 -6.47 -18.38
N ASP A 141 -12.76 -5.80 -18.79
CA ASP A 141 -11.85 -5.07 -17.92
C ASP A 141 -12.17 -3.56 -17.84
N CYS A 142 -11.81 -2.92 -16.73
CA CYS A 142 -12.08 -1.50 -16.51
C CYS A 142 -11.26 -0.56 -17.42
N GLY A 143 -10.12 -1.00 -17.96
CA GLY A 143 -9.26 -0.20 -18.84
C GLY A 143 -9.99 0.37 -20.06
N LYS A 144 -10.98 -0.35 -20.62
CA LYS A 144 -11.85 0.18 -21.69
C LYS A 144 -12.63 1.41 -21.25
N LYS A 145 -13.19 1.39 -20.04
CA LYS A 145 -13.93 2.54 -19.50
C LYS A 145 -13.00 3.75 -19.30
N TYR A 146 -11.83 3.54 -18.70
CA TYR A 146 -10.87 4.63 -18.46
C TYR A 146 -10.40 5.29 -19.75
N VAL A 147 -10.17 4.51 -20.80
CA VAL A 147 -9.69 5.07 -22.07
C VAL A 147 -10.79 5.81 -22.85
N ILE A 148 -12.05 5.36 -22.75
CA ILE A 148 -13.21 6.07 -23.30
C ILE A 148 -13.41 7.40 -22.54
N ASP A 149 -13.38 7.38 -21.21
CA ASP A 149 -13.51 8.58 -20.37
C ASP A 149 -12.37 9.59 -20.65
N ALA A 150 -11.19 9.11 -21.05
CA ALA A 150 -10.06 9.93 -21.48
C ALA A 150 -10.18 10.47 -22.92
N GLY A 151 -11.19 10.07 -23.70
CA GLY A 151 -11.51 10.61 -25.02
C GLY A 151 -11.15 9.72 -26.21
N ALA A 152 -10.89 8.43 -26.01
CA ALA A 152 -10.68 7.50 -27.12
C ALA A 152 -11.96 7.30 -27.95
N ASP A 153 -11.80 7.09 -29.26
CA ASP A 153 -12.90 6.64 -30.13
C ASP A 153 -13.14 5.15 -29.89
N GLU A 154 -14.34 4.78 -29.46
CA GLU A 154 -14.71 3.38 -29.20
C GLU A 154 -14.54 2.50 -30.46
N GLN A 155 -14.67 3.06 -31.66
CA GLN A 155 -14.46 2.34 -32.92
C GLN A 155 -13.00 1.91 -33.13
N ASN A 156 -12.05 2.57 -32.45
CA ASN A 156 -10.64 2.27 -32.51
C ASN A 156 -10.17 1.34 -31.37
N ILE A 157 -11.09 0.88 -30.51
CA ILE A 157 -10.78 -0.04 -29.42
C ILE A 157 -10.87 -1.49 -29.91
N ILE A 158 -9.77 -2.22 -29.78
CA ILE A 158 -9.64 -3.64 -30.08
C ILE A 158 -9.74 -4.41 -28.77
N GLU A 159 -10.79 -5.20 -28.58
CA GLU A 159 -10.93 -6.03 -27.38
C GLU A 159 -10.26 -7.39 -27.56
N VAL A 160 -9.51 -7.83 -26.54
CA VAL A 160 -8.85 -9.14 -26.50
C VAL A 160 -9.08 -9.84 -25.17
N PRO A 161 -9.07 -11.18 -25.13
CA PRO A 161 -9.40 -11.91 -23.90
C PRO A 161 -8.24 -12.00 -22.89
N SER A 162 -7.02 -11.59 -23.27
CA SER A 162 -5.84 -11.79 -22.40
C SER A 162 -4.75 -10.74 -22.59
N ALA A 163 -3.96 -10.50 -21.54
CA ALA A 163 -2.77 -9.66 -21.59
C ALA A 163 -1.74 -10.16 -22.62
N LYS A 164 -1.63 -11.48 -22.82
CA LYS A 164 -0.75 -12.07 -23.85
C LYS A 164 -1.14 -11.62 -25.25
N ASP A 165 -2.44 -11.57 -25.55
CA ASP A 165 -2.93 -11.09 -26.84
C ASP A 165 -2.72 -9.57 -26.99
N ALA A 166 -2.92 -8.81 -25.92
CA ALA A 166 -2.67 -7.36 -25.91
C ALA A 166 -1.20 -7.03 -26.20
N VAL A 167 -0.27 -7.65 -25.47
CA VAL A 167 1.19 -7.49 -25.69
C VAL A 167 1.57 -7.79 -27.14
N ARG A 168 1.06 -8.90 -27.70
CA ARG A 168 1.31 -9.28 -29.10
C ARG A 168 0.86 -8.19 -30.09
N LEU A 169 -0.32 -7.58 -29.88
CA LEU A 169 -0.85 -6.55 -30.78
C LEU A 169 -0.07 -5.24 -30.69
N ILE A 170 0.45 -4.86 -29.52
CA ILE A 170 1.30 -3.68 -29.41
C ILE A 170 2.65 -3.94 -30.07
N GLU A 171 3.33 -5.05 -29.74
CA GLU A 171 4.68 -5.35 -30.23
C GLU A 171 4.74 -5.42 -31.76
N ASN A 172 3.74 -6.01 -32.40
CA ASN A 172 3.68 -6.11 -33.86
C ASN A 172 3.13 -4.85 -34.56
N GLY A 173 2.71 -3.83 -33.80
CA GLY A 173 2.18 -2.57 -34.31
C GLY A 173 0.73 -2.63 -34.83
N SER A 174 -0.03 -3.68 -34.53
CA SER A 174 -1.47 -3.77 -34.83
C SER A 174 -2.30 -2.84 -33.94
N ALA A 175 -1.82 -2.56 -32.73
CA ALA A 175 -2.32 -1.53 -31.84
C ALA A 175 -1.21 -0.51 -31.56
N ASP A 176 -1.61 0.74 -31.29
CA ASP A 176 -0.72 1.85 -30.96
C ASP A 176 -0.48 1.97 -29.46
N ALA A 177 -1.45 1.55 -28.65
CA ALA A 177 -1.39 1.55 -27.20
C ALA A 177 -2.24 0.41 -26.60
N TRP A 178 -1.98 0.09 -25.33
CA TRP A 178 -2.79 -0.83 -24.53
C TRP A 178 -3.26 -0.13 -23.26
N ALA A 179 -4.58 -0.04 -23.08
CA ALA A 179 -5.19 0.48 -21.87
C ALA A 179 -5.33 -0.65 -20.85
N TYR A 180 -4.61 -0.55 -19.74
CA TYR A 180 -4.64 -1.54 -18.67
C TYR A 180 -4.00 -1.01 -17.38
N ASN A 181 -4.25 -1.73 -16.28
CA ASN A 181 -3.65 -1.42 -15.00
C ASN A 181 -2.13 -1.53 -15.05
N GLU A 182 -1.41 -0.59 -14.44
CA GLU A 182 0.05 -0.51 -14.53
C GLU A 182 0.74 -1.75 -13.99
N LEU A 183 0.33 -2.24 -12.81
CA LEU A 183 0.95 -3.41 -12.19
C LEU A 183 0.67 -4.69 -13.00
N ALA A 184 -0.57 -4.87 -13.43
CA ALA A 184 -0.97 -6.04 -14.20
C ALA A 184 -0.37 -6.02 -15.62
N GLY A 185 -0.30 -4.83 -16.21
CA GLY A 185 0.30 -4.60 -17.51
C GLY A 185 1.80 -4.84 -17.51
N GLN A 186 2.51 -4.32 -16.51
CA GLN A 186 3.95 -4.58 -16.37
C GLN A 186 4.22 -6.07 -16.18
N HIS A 187 3.47 -6.77 -15.33
CA HIS A 187 3.60 -8.22 -15.19
C HIS A 187 3.32 -8.96 -16.52
N GLY A 188 2.30 -8.52 -17.27
CA GLY A 188 2.00 -9.06 -18.60
C GLY A 188 3.14 -8.84 -19.60
N ILE A 189 3.75 -7.65 -19.61
CA ILE A 189 4.91 -7.31 -20.44
C ILE A 189 6.10 -8.20 -20.07
N ASP A 190 6.45 -8.28 -18.79
CA ASP A 190 7.60 -9.07 -18.32
C ASP A 190 7.47 -10.56 -18.67
N ARG A 191 6.23 -11.07 -18.69
CA ARG A 191 5.93 -12.48 -18.95
C ARG A 191 5.80 -12.83 -20.43
N TYR A 192 5.24 -11.93 -21.24
CA TYR A 192 4.81 -12.25 -22.60
C TYR A 192 5.53 -11.48 -23.71
N ALA A 193 6.13 -10.33 -23.41
CA ALA A 193 6.84 -9.55 -24.43
C ALA A 193 8.11 -10.27 -24.87
N GLY A 194 8.43 -10.18 -26.15
CA GLY A 194 9.72 -10.65 -26.66
C GLY A 194 10.89 -9.80 -26.14
N ASP A 195 10.64 -8.51 -25.94
CA ASP A 195 11.57 -7.57 -25.31
C ASP A 195 10.80 -6.54 -24.44
N PRO A 196 10.71 -6.77 -23.12
CA PRO A 196 10.03 -5.87 -22.19
C PRO A 196 10.49 -4.41 -22.25
N THR A 197 11.74 -4.15 -22.63
CA THR A 197 12.31 -2.78 -22.67
C THR A 197 11.74 -1.92 -23.80
N ARG A 198 11.01 -2.54 -24.74
CA ARG A 198 10.38 -1.86 -25.87
C ARG A 198 9.00 -1.32 -25.55
N LEU A 199 8.46 -1.61 -24.38
CA LEU A 199 7.16 -1.14 -23.93
C LEU A 199 7.33 -0.31 -22.66
N SER A 200 6.63 0.81 -22.59
CA SER A 200 6.65 1.69 -21.43
C SER A 200 5.29 2.33 -21.20
N VAL A 201 5.09 2.84 -19.98
CA VAL A 201 3.95 3.72 -19.67
C VAL A 201 4.06 4.97 -20.54
N GLY A 202 2.97 5.28 -21.26
CA GLY A 202 2.84 6.40 -22.18
C GLY A 202 1.88 7.49 -21.68
N LYS A 203 0.71 7.14 -21.13
CA LYS A 203 -0.23 8.12 -20.56
C LYS A 203 -0.86 7.58 -19.28
N ASP A 204 -1.01 8.44 -18.27
CA ASP A 204 -1.83 8.18 -17.08
C ASP A 204 -3.31 8.45 -17.39
N LEU A 205 -4.16 7.46 -17.15
CA LEU A 205 -5.62 7.54 -17.37
C LEU A 205 -6.39 7.76 -16.07
N GLY A 206 -5.73 7.68 -14.91
CA GLY A 206 -6.33 7.82 -13.60
C GLY A 206 -5.93 6.70 -12.65
N ILE A 207 -6.52 6.73 -11.44
CA ILE A 207 -6.25 5.77 -10.39
C ILE A 207 -7.41 4.77 -10.30
N SER A 208 -7.09 3.49 -10.29
CA SER A 208 -7.96 2.39 -9.90
C SER A 208 -7.63 1.96 -8.47
N THR A 209 -8.67 1.65 -7.69
CA THR A 209 -8.52 1.16 -6.31
C THR A 209 -9.28 -0.14 -6.15
N TYR A 210 -8.56 -1.19 -5.77
CA TYR A 210 -9.07 -2.55 -5.67
C TYR A 210 -9.51 -2.88 -4.25
N TYR A 211 -10.66 -3.54 -4.14
CA TYR A 211 -11.27 -3.98 -2.89
C TYR A 211 -11.62 -5.47 -2.95
N PHE A 212 -11.83 -6.07 -1.78
CA PHE A 212 -12.61 -7.28 -1.68
C PHE A 212 -14.09 -6.89 -1.64
N ALA A 213 -14.86 -7.35 -2.63
CA ALA A 213 -16.30 -7.13 -2.72
C ALA A 213 -17.03 -8.31 -2.06
N PHE A 214 -17.81 -8.04 -1.03
CA PHE A 214 -18.60 -9.03 -0.30
C PHE A 214 -20.05 -8.95 -0.74
N HIS A 215 -20.74 -10.09 -0.82
CA HIS A 215 -22.17 -10.12 -1.07
C HIS A 215 -22.93 -9.31 0.02
N PRO A 216 -23.97 -8.51 -0.32
CA PRO A 216 -24.69 -7.64 0.64
C PRO A 216 -25.34 -8.32 1.85
N LYS A 217 -25.60 -9.63 1.75
CA LYS A 217 -26.16 -10.45 2.83
C LYS A 217 -25.10 -11.06 3.76
N THR A 218 -23.82 -10.81 3.53
CA THR A 218 -22.77 -11.26 4.45
C THR A 218 -22.88 -10.52 5.78
N SER A 219 -22.67 -11.21 6.90
CA SER A 219 -22.74 -10.59 8.24
C SER A 219 -21.83 -9.34 8.33
N PRO A 220 -22.37 -8.17 8.74
CA PRO A 220 -21.58 -6.96 8.95
C PRO A 220 -20.45 -7.14 9.97
N GLU A 221 -20.67 -7.99 10.98
CA GLU A 221 -19.66 -8.31 11.99
C GLU A 221 -18.45 -9.02 11.36
N PHE A 222 -18.69 -9.99 10.47
CA PHE A 222 -17.64 -10.67 9.73
C PHE A 222 -16.91 -9.71 8.78
N VAL A 223 -17.64 -8.92 7.99
CA VAL A 223 -17.06 -7.90 7.09
C VAL A 223 -16.17 -6.91 7.85
N ASN A 224 -16.63 -6.42 9.00
CA ASN A 224 -15.86 -5.49 9.83
C ASN A 224 -14.63 -6.15 10.46
N ALA A 225 -14.72 -7.43 10.85
CA ALA A 225 -13.59 -8.18 11.37
C ALA A 225 -12.50 -8.41 10.31
N VAL A 226 -12.88 -8.79 9.08
CA VAL A 226 -11.95 -8.90 7.94
C VAL A 226 -11.30 -7.55 7.67
N ASN A 227 -12.09 -6.47 7.61
CA ASN A 227 -11.55 -5.13 7.34
C ASN A 227 -10.59 -4.67 8.44
N THR A 228 -10.95 -4.84 9.71
CA THR A 228 -10.08 -4.50 10.85
C THR A 228 -8.75 -5.25 10.76
N THR A 229 -8.81 -6.57 10.53
CA THR A 229 -7.62 -7.41 10.40
C THR A 229 -6.75 -6.97 9.23
N LEU A 230 -7.34 -6.67 8.06
CA LEU A 230 -6.61 -6.15 6.91
C LEU A 230 -5.94 -4.79 7.20
N GLN A 231 -6.62 -3.90 7.93
CA GLN A 231 -6.02 -2.62 8.35
C GLN A 231 -4.86 -2.83 9.33
N ASP A 232 -4.94 -3.82 10.22
CA ASP A 232 -3.85 -4.17 11.13
C ASP A 232 -2.63 -4.70 10.37
N LEU A 233 -2.83 -5.55 9.34
CA LEU A 233 -1.74 -5.99 8.45
C LEU A 233 -1.01 -4.84 7.78
N LYS A 234 -1.68 -3.69 7.60
CA LYS A 234 -1.14 -2.48 6.95
C LYS A 234 -0.50 -1.49 7.91
N ARG A 235 -0.73 -1.62 9.22
CA ARG A 235 -0.33 -0.59 10.22
C ARG A 235 0.63 -1.14 11.26
N ASP A 236 0.51 -2.41 11.62
CA ASP A 236 1.32 -3.02 12.66
C ASP A 236 2.76 -3.25 12.19
N ARG A 237 3.71 -2.56 12.82
CA ARG A 237 5.16 -2.74 12.62
C ARG A 237 5.86 -3.25 13.88
N THR A 238 5.11 -3.59 14.92
CA THR A 238 5.60 -3.73 16.30
C THR A 238 6.77 -4.69 16.42
N ASN A 239 6.67 -5.85 15.77
CA ASN A 239 7.61 -6.95 15.97
C ASN A 239 8.78 -6.96 14.98
N THR A 240 8.62 -6.32 13.81
CA THR A 240 9.59 -6.49 12.70
C THR A 240 10.04 -5.18 12.06
N GLY A 241 9.43 -4.04 12.43
CA GLY A 241 9.70 -2.73 11.82
C GLY A 241 9.06 -2.50 10.44
N ILE A 242 8.56 -3.58 9.82
CA ILE A 242 7.75 -3.60 8.61
C ILE A 242 6.37 -4.17 8.92
N THR A 243 5.42 -3.89 8.04
CA THR A 243 4.08 -4.47 8.11
C THR A 243 4.02 -5.79 7.35
N GLU A 244 3.10 -6.68 7.72
CA GLU A 244 2.92 -7.92 6.96
C GLU A 244 2.43 -7.63 5.54
N TYR A 245 1.64 -6.57 5.36
CA TYR A 245 1.28 -6.05 4.04
C TYR A 245 2.52 -5.71 3.20
N GLU A 246 3.49 -4.98 3.75
CA GLU A 246 4.74 -4.65 3.03
C GLU A 246 5.52 -5.92 2.68
N ARG A 247 5.60 -6.88 3.61
CA ARG A 247 6.26 -8.16 3.36
C ARG A 247 5.59 -8.92 2.21
N ILE A 248 4.27 -8.98 2.19
CA ILE A 248 3.50 -9.64 1.11
C ILE A 248 3.73 -8.92 -0.21
N VAL A 249 3.58 -7.59 -0.24
CA VAL A 249 3.77 -6.78 -1.45
C VAL A 249 5.19 -6.94 -2.02
N ALA A 250 6.23 -7.00 -1.16
CA ALA A 250 7.62 -7.18 -1.57
C ALA A 250 7.90 -8.51 -2.29
N ARG A 251 7.03 -9.52 -2.15
CA ARG A 251 7.16 -10.80 -2.86
C ARG A 251 6.78 -10.70 -4.33
N TYR A 252 5.95 -9.71 -4.67
CA TYR A 252 5.30 -9.60 -5.97
C TYR A 252 5.70 -8.35 -6.75
N LEU A 253 6.00 -7.26 -6.05
CA LEU A 253 6.34 -5.97 -6.66
C LEU A 253 7.81 -5.64 -6.45
N SER A 254 8.44 -5.13 -7.50
CA SER A 254 9.78 -4.57 -7.43
C SER A 254 9.79 -3.25 -6.66
N VAL A 255 10.95 -2.89 -6.11
CA VAL A 255 11.16 -1.57 -5.51
C VAL A 255 11.05 -0.50 -6.60
N GLN A 256 10.14 0.44 -6.38
CA GLN A 256 9.87 1.54 -7.28
C GLN A 256 10.74 2.76 -6.95
N CYS A 257 10.82 3.67 -7.91
CA CYS A 257 11.33 5.02 -7.73
C CYS A 257 10.16 6.01 -7.88
N ALA A 258 10.24 7.14 -7.19
CA ALA A 258 9.25 8.19 -7.28
C ALA A 258 9.43 9.02 -8.56
N THR A 259 8.36 9.63 -9.04
CA THR A 259 8.40 10.57 -10.17
C THR A 259 8.78 11.98 -9.70
N THR A 260 8.35 12.35 -8.49
CA THR A 260 8.69 13.59 -7.78
C THR A 260 9.06 13.26 -6.34
N SER A 261 9.84 14.11 -5.69
CA SER A 261 10.07 14.01 -4.24
C SER A 261 10.66 15.31 -3.70
N PRO A 262 10.50 15.66 -2.41
CA PRO A 262 11.08 16.86 -1.83
C PRO A 262 12.59 16.99 -2.13
N GLY A 263 13.07 18.21 -2.33
CA GLY A 263 14.50 18.50 -2.47
C GLY A 263 15.27 18.22 -1.16
N ARG A 264 16.58 17.95 -1.26
CA ARG A 264 17.42 17.67 -0.07
C ARG A 264 17.40 18.82 0.94
N ASP A 265 17.47 20.05 0.46
CA ASP A 265 17.52 21.24 1.32
C ASP A 265 16.24 21.37 2.15
N ARG A 266 15.07 21.16 1.54
CA ARG A 266 13.79 21.16 2.28
C ARG A 266 13.73 20.08 3.37
N VAL A 267 14.31 18.90 3.11
CA VAL A 267 14.40 17.83 4.11
C VAL A 267 15.34 18.23 5.25
N MET A 268 16.51 18.77 4.94
CA MET A 268 17.49 19.22 5.94
C MET A 268 16.96 20.40 6.77
N ASP A 269 16.32 21.38 6.13
CA ASP A 269 15.72 22.54 6.79
C ASP A 269 14.64 22.11 7.80
N LEU A 270 13.80 21.14 7.43
CA LEU A 270 12.78 20.60 8.34
C LEU A 270 13.40 19.90 9.55
N VAL A 271 14.46 19.11 9.34
CA VAL A 271 15.18 18.44 10.43
C VAL A 271 15.86 19.47 11.34
N ASN A 272 16.56 20.47 10.77
CA ASN A 272 17.24 21.51 11.51
C ASN A 272 16.27 22.34 12.36
N LEU A 273 15.13 22.74 11.78
CA LEU A 273 14.06 23.47 12.47
C LEU A 273 13.51 22.64 13.63
N THR A 274 13.25 21.36 13.39
CA THR A 274 12.68 20.47 14.40
C THR A 274 13.67 20.20 15.53
N ALA A 275 14.96 20.01 15.22
CA ALA A 275 16.00 19.86 16.22
C ALA A 275 16.08 21.11 17.12
N ALA A 276 16.07 22.31 16.53
CA ALA A 276 16.05 23.57 17.30
C ALA A 276 14.81 23.70 18.20
N ALA A 277 13.64 23.25 17.72
CA ALA A 277 12.41 23.23 18.50
C ALA A 277 12.49 22.24 19.68
N ILE A 278 13.00 21.01 19.47
CA ILE A 278 13.20 20.02 20.54
C ILE A 278 14.22 20.50 21.58
N ALA A 279 15.30 21.17 21.16
CA ALA A 279 16.27 21.76 22.08
C ALA A 279 15.67 22.85 22.96
N THR A 280 14.58 23.50 22.52
CA THR A 280 13.90 24.58 23.24
C THR A 280 12.75 24.05 24.10
N ASP A 281 11.89 23.21 23.53
CA ASP A 281 10.70 22.62 24.17
C ASP A 281 10.48 21.21 23.61
N ALA A 282 11.18 20.22 24.16
CA ALA A 282 11.08 18.83 23.73
C ALA A 282 9.65 18.29 23.87
N GLN A 283 9.03 18.49 25.04
CA GLN A 283 7.70 17.93 25.33
C GLN A 283 6.63 18.54 24.41
N GLY A 284 6.61 19.87 24.26
CA GLY A 284 5.65 20.55 23.38
C GLY A 284 5.87 20.18 21.91
N THR A 285 7.12 20.14 21.46
CA THR A 285 7.47 19.77 20.08
C THR A 285 7.05 18.34 19.75
N ILE A 286 7.33 17.37 20.63
CA ILE A 286 6.91 15.97 20.44
C ILE A 286 5.37 15.85 20.36
N ALA A 287 4.65 16.62 21.18
CA ALA A 287 3.18 16.65 21.12
C ALA A 287 2.67 17.22 19.78
N SER A 288 3.24 18.31 19.28
CA SER A 288 2.90 18.88 17.97
C SER A 288 3.21 17.95 16.81
N ILE A 289 4.34 17.23 16.86
CA ILE A 289 4.68 16.20 15.86
C ILE A 289 3.60 15.11 15.86
N HIS A 290 3.19 14.61 17.03
CA HIS A 290 2.12 13.59 17.12
C HIS A 290 0.77 14.08 16.59
N ALA A 291 0.46 15.35 16.80
CA ALA A 291 -0.75 15.97 16.26
C ALA A 291 -0.67 16.20 14.73
N GLY A 292 0.49 15.96 14.11
CA GLY A 292 0.71 16.20 12.69
C GLY A 292 0.63 17.68 12.31
N GLU A 293 1.02 18.56 13.24
CA GLU A 293 0.98 20.01 13.05
C GLU A 293 2.06 20.47 12.06
N SER A 294 1.78 21.56 11.34
CA SER A 294 2.80 22.26 10.54
C SER A 294 3.82 22.92 11.48
N PRO A 295 5.14 22.91 11.16
CA PRO A 295 5.74 22.41 9.91
C PRO A 295 6.14 20.92 9.93
N TYR A 296 5.92 20.20 11.03
CA TYR A 296 6.39 18.81 11.21
C TYR A 296 5.73 17.80 10.26
N ARG A 297 4.54 18.12 9.79
CA ARG A 297 3.91 17.52 8.61
C ARG A 297 3.59 18.64 7.64
N ASP A 298 4.20 18.62 6.45
CA ASP A 298 3.90 19.63 5.43
C ASP A 298 2.43 19.45 4.95
N PRO A 299 1.62 20.52 4.95
CA PRO A 299 0.21 20.44 4.58
C PRO A 299 -0.04 20.28 3.08
N VAL A 300 0.98 20.53 2.25
CA VAL A 300 0.92 20.44 0.78
C VAL A 300 1.69 19.23 0.28
N ASP A 301 2.90 19.03 0.80
CA ASP A 301 3.81 17.96 0.39
C ASP A 301 3.85 16.84 1.44
N SER A 302 2.88 15.93 1.39
CA SER A 302 2.73 14.89 2.41
C SER A 302 3.87 13.86 2.47
N GLU A 303 4.84 13.90 1.56
CA GLU A 303 6.09 13.11 1.69
C GLU A 303 7.06 13.73 2.71
N LEU A 304 6.94 15.04 2.95
CA LEU A 304 7.80 15.81 3.84
C LEU A 304 7.22 15.84 5.26
N TYR A 305 7.74 14.94 6.11
CA TYR A 305 7.29 14.81 7.49
C TYR A 305 8.42 14.33 8.43
N VAL A 306 8.25 14.65 9.70
CA VAL A 306 9.20 14.34 10.78
C VAL A 306 8.91 13.00 11.44
N PHE A 307 9.99 12.31 11.81
CA PHE A 307 10.01 11.27 12.83
C PHE A 307 11.17 11.50 13.80
N VAL A 308 11.04 11.04 15.03
CA VAL A 308 12.02 11.26 16.10
C VAL A 308 12.24 9.95 16.85
N PHE A 309 13.50 9.59 17.02
CA PHE A 309 13.94 8.49 17.88
C PHE A 309 14.72 9.03 19.08
N ASP A 310 14.90 8.20 20.10
CA ASP A 310 15.99 8.38 21.07
C ASP A 310 17.21 7.55 20.67
N THR A 311 18.31 7.69 21.42
CA THR A 311 19.57 6.95 21.17
C THR A 311 19.48 5.44 21.48
N LYS A 312 18.32 4.95 21.94
CA LYS A 312 18.03 3.52 22.16
C LYS A 312 17.09 2.96 21.10
N VAL A 313 16.86 3.69 20.01
CA VAL A 313 15.96 3.30 18.91
C VAL A 313 14.49 3.20 19.36
N ASN A 314 14.09 3.93 20.41
CA ASN A 314 12.68 4.10 20.73
C ASN A 314 12.08 5.15 19.81
N LEU A 315 10.95 4.86 19.15
CA LEU A 315 10.25 5.84 18.33
C LEU A 315 9.51 6.83 19.23
N MET A 316 10.07 8.02 19.40
CA MET A 316 9.55 9.06 20.30
C MET A 316 8.40 9.85 19.65
N ALA A 317 8.49 10.09 18.34
CA ALA A 317 7.41 10.70 17.57
C ALA A 317 7.43 10.34 16.08
N ASN A 318 6.26 10.41 15.44
CA ASN A 318 6.14 10.28 13.99
C ASN A 318 4.88 11.03 13.52
N ALA A 319 5.04 11.98 12.60
CA ALA A 319 3.95 12.85 12.17
C ALA A 319 2.92 12.19 11.25
N VAL A 320 3.20 10.96 10.77
CA VAL A 320 2.32 10.22 9.85
C VAL A 320 1.91 8.86 10.44
N ASN A 321 2.86 8.07 10.93
CA ASN A 321 2.60 6.73 11.49
C ASN A 321 2.84 6.70 13.00
N THR A 322 1.79 7.02 13.75
CA THR A 322 1.81 7.04 15.22
C THR A 322 1.62 5.67 15.87
N ALA A 323 1.29 4.61 15.10
CA ALA A 323 0.96 3.29 15.64
C ALA A 323 2.13 2.61 16.39
N ASN A 324 3.36 3.08 16.18
CA ASN A 324 4.55 2.54 16.81
C ASN A 324 5.24 3.54 17.75
N THR A 325 4.64 4.71 17.99
CA THR A 325 5.13 5.65 19.01
C THR A 325 5.27 4.93 20.36
N GLY A 326 6.39 5.14 21.04
CA GLY A 326 6.72 4.56 22.34
C GLY A 326 7.27 3.13 22.28
N LYS A 327 7.40 2.53 21.09
CA LYS A 327 7.96 1.19 20.92
C LYS A 327 9.46 1.26 20.62
N ASN A 328 10.19 0.26 21.12
CA ASN A 328 11.58 0.04 20.75
C ASN A 328 11.65 -0.70 19.41
N LEU A 329 12.41 -0.15 18.45
CA LEU A 329 12.54 -0.72 17.11
C LEU A 329 13.98 -1.15 16.80
N ALA A 330 14.82 -1.35 17.82
CA ALA A 330 16.20 -1.82 17.63
C ALA A 330 16.22 -3.21 16.97
N GLY A 331 17.14 -3.40 16.03
CA GLY A 331 17.30 -4.63 15.24
C GLY A 331 16.16 -4.90 14.24
N THR A 332 15.17 -4.02 14.15
CA THR A 332 14.13 -4.14 13.12
C THR A 332 14.66 -3.71 11.77
N THR A 333 14.19 -4.35 10.70
CA THR A 333 14.76 -4.19 9.35
C THR A 333 13.75 -3.60 8.38
N ASP A 334 14.20 -3.18 7.21
CA ASP A 334 13.33 -3.04 6.05
C ASP A 334 12.95 -4.41 5.46
N VAL A 335 12.15 -4.41 4.39
CA VAL A 335 11.66 -5.63 3.73
C VAL A 335 12.77 -6.55 3.19
N PHE A 336 14.01 -6.05 3.05
CA PHE A 336 15.16 -6.80 2.56
C PHE A 336 16.20 -7.11 3.65
N GLY A 337 15.88 -6.85 4.93
CA GLY A 337 16.73 -7.21 6.06
C GLY A 337 17.77 -6.15 6.44
N TYR A 338 17.67 -4.92 5.94
CA TYR A 338 18.59 -3.83 6.31
C TYR A 338 18.13 -3.11 7.59
N PRO A 339 18.92 -3.06 8.69
CA PRO A 339 18.55 -2.46 9.97
C PRO A 339 18.73 -0.94 9.98
N PHE A 340 18.05 -0.24 9.07
CA PHE A 340 18.31 1.18 8.78
C PHE A 340 18.10 2.13 9.99
N ARG A 341 17.29 1.73 10.98
CA ARG A 341 17.06 2.53 12.18
C ARG A 341 18.28 2.49 13.08
N ASP A 342 18.85 1.30 13.32
CA ASP A 342 20.08 1.15 14.09
C ASP A 342 21.24 1.91 13.42
N GLU A 343 21.40 1.78 12.10
CA GLU A 343 22.39 2.51 11.31
C GLU A 343 22.21 4.04 11.41
N MET A 344 20.96 4.52 11.38
CA MET A 344 20.64 5.93 11.57
C MET A 344 21.06 6.44 12.96
N ILE A 345 20.73 5.69 14.02
CA ILE A 345 21.05 6.10 15.39
C ILE A 345 22.56 6.04 15.64
N GLU A 346 23.23 4.96 15.20
CA GLU A 346 24.68 4.84 15.30
C GLU A 346 25.39 5.98 14.56
N GLY A 347 24.98 6.25 13.32
CA GLY A 347 25.50 7.36 12.53
C GLY A 347 25.26 8.73 13.18
N ALA A 348 24.12 8.94 13.83
CA ALA A 348 23.80 10.18 14.55
C ALA A 348 24.68 10.36 15.80
N VAL A 349 24.88 9.30 16.59
CA VAL A 349 25.74 9.33 17.78
C VAL A 349 27.20 9.57 17.41
N GLN A 350 27.68 9.00 16.31
CA GLN A 350 29.06 9.14 15.87
C GLN A 350 29.35 10.49 15.21
N ASN A 351 28.45 10.95 14.32
CA ASN A 351 28.74 12.05 13.41
C ASN A 351 27.86 13.29 13.64
N GLY A 352 26.87 13.21 14.54
CA GLY A 352 25.88 14.25 14.78
C GLY A 352 24.80 14.31 13.70
N THR A 353 25.16 14.22 12.42
CA THR A 353 24.21 14.24 11.29
C THR A 353 24.62 13.25 10.20
N GLY A 354 23.70 12.98 9.26
CA GLY A 354 24.00 12.16 8.10
C GLY A 354 22.78 11.73 7.32
N TRP A 355 22.99 10.84 6.35
CA TRP A 355 21.94 10.27 5.51
C TRP A 355 21.96 8.75 5.57
N VAL A 356 20.78 8.13 5.58
CA VAL A 356 20.62 6.67 5.45
C VAL A 356 19.61 6.36 4.35
N SER A 357 19.85 5.29 3.59
CA SER A 357 18.96 4.82 2.51
C SER A 357 18.42 3.44 2.83
N TYR A 358 17.14 3.20 2.54
CA TYR A 358 16.44 1.96 2.87
C TYR A 358 15.15 1.82 2.04
N VAL A 359 14.51 0.65 2.06
CA VAL A 359 13.22 0.46 1.38
C VAL A 359 12.06 0.72 2.32
N TYR A 360 11.09 1.52 1.88
CA TYR A 360 9.95 1.91 2.71
C TYR A 360 8.70 2.16 1.87
N SER A 361 7.53 2.00 2.47
CA SER A 361 6.26 2.42 1.85
C SER A 361 6.16 3.93 1.73
N ASN A 362 5.58 4.41 0.63
CA ASN A 362 5.26 5.82 0.44
C ASN A 362 3.83 6.11 0.96
N PRO A 363 3.61 7.15 1.79
CA PRO A 363 2.26 7.49 2.26
C PRO A 363 1.32 7.96 1.14
N ASN A 364 1.87 8.49 0.04
CA ASN A 364 1.13 9.10 -1.07
C ASN A 364 1.08 8.21 -2.31
N SER A 365 1.95 7.21 -2.39
CA SER A 365 2.13 6.39 -3.57
C SER A 365 2.26 4.93 -3.17
N LEU A 366 1.79 4.05 -4.05
CA LEU A 366 1.54 2.67 -3.69
C LEU A 366 2.75 1.82 -4.06
N GLY A 367 3.06 0.83 -3.22
CA GLY A 367 4.25 0.00 -3.38
C GLY A 367 5.37 0.36 -2.40
N LEU A 368 6.55 -0.16 -2.70
CA LEU A 368 7.76 -0.03 -1.90
C LEU A 368 8.77 0.80 -2.67
N TYR A 369 9.37 1.79 -2.00
CA TYR A 369 10.23 2.77 -2.63
C TYR A 369 11.59 2.81 -1.94
N GLN A 370 12.62 3.13 -2.71
CA GLN A 370 13.90 3.51 -2.11
C GLN A 370 13.76 4.89 -1.46
N LYS A 371 13.81 4.92 -0.13
CA LYS A 371 13.73 6.13 0.70
C LYS A 371 15.12 6.49 1.20
N MET A 372 15.38 7.79 1.28
CA MET A 372 16.56 8.37 1.92
C MET A 372 16.10 9.31 3.03
N SER A 373 16.71 9.21 4.21
CA SER A 373 16.42 10.10 5.33
C SER A 373 17.67 10.81 5.81
N TYR A 374 17.54 12.12 6.00
CA TYR A 374 18.50 12.92 6.74
C TYR A 374 18.16 12.82 8.22
N TYR A 375 19.20 12.74 9.06
CA TYR A 375 19.05 12.69 10.50
C TYR A 375 19.99 13.67 11.20
N GLN A 376 19.59 14.08 12.40
CA GLN A 376 20.36 14.94 13.29
C GLN A 376 20.16 14.55 14.76
N LEU A 377 21.26 14.38 15.49
CA LEU A 377 21.29 14.26 16.95
C LEU A 377 21.06 15.63 17.59
N VAL A 378 20.24 15.67 18.64
CA VAL A 378 19.95 16.87 19.41
C VAL A 378 19.70 16.56 20.88
N ASN A 379 20.19 17.42 21.77
CA ASN A 379 19.85 17.40 23.18
C ASN A 379 18.54 18.15 23.39
N GLY A 380 17.51 17.45 23.86
CA GLY A 380 16.23 18.05 24.21
C GLY A 380 16.30 18.90 25.48
N SER A 381 15.36 19.83 25.63
CA SER A 381 15.25 20.65 26.85
C SER A 381 14.90 19.86 28.11
N ASP A 382 14.48 18.61 27.95
CA ASP A 382 14.21 17.62 28.99
C ASP A 382 15.43 16.77 29.38
N GLY A 383 16.58 16.98 28.74
CA GLY A 383 17.83 16.26 28.99
C GLY A 383 17.93 14.90 28.27
N ILE A 384 16.99 14.57 27.38
CA ILE A 384 17.04 13.36 26.54
C ILE A 384 17.76 13.67 25.22
N GLU A 385 18.61 12.74 24.77
CA GLU A 385 19.19 12.77 23.43
C GLU A 385 18.21 12.19 22.41
N TYR A 386 17.85 13.00 21.43
CA TYR A 386 16.95 12.65 20.34
C TYR A 386 17.68 12.61 19.00
N VAL A 387 17.24 11.74 18.11
CA VAL A 387 17.62 11.72 16.70
C VAL A 387 16.40 12.09 15.87
N VAL A 388 16.42 13.29 15.32
CA VAL A 388 15.37 13.84 14.46
C VAL A 388 15.66 13.43 13.03
N GLY A 389 14.65 12.97 12.30
CA GLY A 389 14.77 12.65 10.89
C GLY A 389 13.58 13.07 10.06
N ALA A 390 13.87 13.32 8.78
CA ALA A 390 12.88 13.48 7.71
C ALA A 390 13.46 12.84 6.45
N GLY A 391 12.65 12.56 5.43
CA GLY A 391 13.13 11.87 4.25
C GLY A 391 12.49 12.27 2.94
N ARG A 392 13.00 11.64 1.90
CA ARG A 392 12.58 11.75 0.50
C ARG A 392 12.70 10.39 -0.18
N TYR A 393 12.06 10.23 -1.33
CA TYR A 393 12.18 9.03 -2.15
C TYR A 393 13.10 9.29 -3.35
N ARG A 394 13.77 8.23 -3.79
CA ARG A 394 14.65 8.26 -4.96
C ARG A 394 13.82 8.53 -6.21
N ILE A 395 14.28 9.46 -7.05
CA ILE A 395 13.63 9.82 -8.30
C ILE A 395 14.16 8.94 -9.44
N CYS A 396 13.26 8.45 -10.30
CA CYS A 396 13.63 7.60 -11.45
C CYS A 396 14.60 8.32 -12.41
N GLY A 397 15.61 7.60 -12.91
CA GLY A 397 16.53 8.09 -13.94
C GLY A 397 17.52 9.17 -13.51
N VAL A 398 17.50 9.62 -12.25
CA VAL A 398 18.47 10.56 -11.70
C VAL A 398 19.61 9.78 -11.04
N ALA A 399 20.81 9.88 -11.62
CA ALA A 399 22.02 9.29 -11.03
C ALA A 399 22.35 10.01 -9.71
N GLU A 400 22.43 9.26 -8.62
CA GLU A 400 22.86 9.78 -7.33
C GLU A 400 24.38 9.87 -7.29
N GLY A 401 24.92 10.91 -7.93
CA GLY A 401 26.33 11.24 -7.93
C GLY A 401 26.53 12.72 -8.22
N ASN A 402 27.21 13.41 -7.30
CA ASN A 402 27.59 14.84 -7.31
C ASN A 402 26.53 15.86 -6.87
N LEU A 403 26.23 15.88 -5.56
CA LEU A 403 25.91 17.11 -4.83
C LEU A 403 26.69 17.19 -3.50
N SER A 404 27.95 16.74 -3.52
CA SER A 404 28.98 17.39 -2.71
C SER A 404 29.34 18.67 -3.48
N ASP A 405 29.22 19.81 -2.83
CA ASP A 405 29.46 21.16 -3.38
C ASP A 405 28.41 21.61 -4.40
N GLN A 406 27.35 22.29 -3.97
CA GLN A 406 26.93 23.62 -4.48
C GLN A 406 25.84 24.19 -3.55
N GLY A 407 26.20 25.24 -2.80
CA GLY A 407 25.27 26.10 -2.05
C GLY A 407 25.67 26.35 -0.63
#